data_AF-A0A7Y0KSQ9-F1
#
_entry.id   AF-A0A7Y0KSQ9-F1
#
_cell.length_a   1.000
_cell.length_b   1.000
_cell.length_c   1.000
_cell.angle_alpha   90.00
_cell.angle_beta   90.00
_cell.angle_gamma   90.00
#
_symmetry.space_group_name_H-M   'P 1'
#
loop_
_entity.id
_entity.type
_entity.pdbx_description
1 polymer ?
#
loop_
_entity_poly.entity_id
_entity_poly.type
_entity_poly.pdbx_seq_one_letter_code
_entity_poly.pdbx_strand_id
1 'polypeptide(L)'
;MTAPGPNINGEVPTVLVRDDEGRDLLCFLEQLIPLDDKDYALLTPVDTPVSLFRLSEGNDPELIETIASSEPILSVADVVLQEHDLTLVRSAVTLTVNGELDEPDPEELEDEETDDDSETYELLVSFMVQEQEYGLYIPLDPFFVVARMTDGQAKLVEGEEFDQVQPRIEVELEDREL
;
A
#
# COMPACT_ATOMS: atom_id res chain seq x y z
N MET A 1 -23.39 -19.05 33.35
CA MET A 1 -22.82 -19.06 31.99
C MET A 1 -22.66 -17.61 31.61
N THR A 2 -21.48 -17.05 31.85
CA THR A 2 -21.21 -15.64 31.58
C THR A 2 -20.80 -15.52 30.13
N ALA A 3 -21.60 -14.86 29.31
CA ALA A 3 -21.19 -14.49 27.96
C ALA A 3 -19.99 -13.53 28.06
N PRO A 4 -18.92 -13.72 27.26
CA PRO A 4 -17.91 -12.69 27.17
C PRO A 4 -18.54 -11.46 26.51
N GLY A 5 -18.44 -10.31 27.19
CA GLY A 5 -18.81 -9.03 26.60
C GLY A 5 -17.90 -8.68 25.41
N PRO A 6 -18.28 -7.67 24.61
CA PRO A 6 -17.46 -7.24 23.49
C PRO A 6 -16.08 -6.81 24.02
N ASN A 7 -15.04 -7.38 23.43
CA ASN A 7 -13.66 -7.07 23.76
C ASN A 7 -13.36 -5.66 23.21
N ILE A 8 -13.49 -4.65 24.06
CA ILE A 8 -13.01 -3.28 23.83
C ILE A 8 -11.52 -3.26 24.15
N ASN A 9 -10.71 -3.76 23.21
CA ASN A 9 -9.35 -3.29 23.00
C ASN A 9 -9.37 -2.61 21.64
N GLY A 10 -8.91 -1.36 21.57
CA GLY A 10 -8.90 -0.55 20.33
C GLY A 10 -7.90 -1.05 19.29
N GLU A 11 -7.72 -2.36 19.17
CA GLU A 11 -6.99 -2.99 18.06
C GLU A 11 -7.94 -3.02 16.86
N VAL A 12 -7.55 -2.30 15.81
CA VAL A 12 -8.20 -2.42 14.50
C VAL A 12 -7.99 -3.87 14.04
N PRO A 13 -9.05 -4.64 13.77
CA PRO A 13 -8.90 -6.05 13.44
C PRO A 13 -8.14 -6.22 12.12
N THR A 14 -7.16 -7.12 12.07
CA THR A 14 -6.41 -7.41 10.84
C THR A 14 -7.10 -8.51 10.02
N VAL A 15 -7.06 -8.39 8.70
CA VAL A 15 -7.57 -9.37 7.75
C VAL A 15 -6.54 -9.67 6.67
N LEU A 16 -6.48 -10.92 6.22
CA LEU A 16 -5.64 -11.32 5.09
C LEU A 16 -6.44 -11.17 3.79
N VAL A 17 -5.98 -10.30 2.91
CA VAL A 17 -6.52 -10.06 1.57
C VAL A 17 -5.78 -10.92 0.58
N ARG A 18 -6.51 -11.59 -0.31
CA ARG A 18 -5.93 -12.40 -1.38
C ARG A 18 -6.37 -11.92 -2.76
N ASP A 19 -5.42 -11.79 -3.68
CA ASP A 19 -5.68 -11.48 -5.08
C ASP A 19 -5.96 -12.74 -5.93
N ASP A 20 -6.29 -12.56 -7.21
CA ASP A 20 -6.51 -13.69 -8.13
C ASP A 20 -5.23 -14.45 -8.51
N GLU A 21 -4.03 -13.90 -8.25
CA GLU A 21 -2.74 -14.57 -8.44
C GLU A 21 -2.33 -15.43 -7.22
N GLY A 22 -3.08 -15.34 -6.12
CA GLY A 22 -2.87 -16.09 -4.89
C GLY A 22 -1.82 -15.46 -3.96
N ARG A 23 -1.44 -14.20 -4.17
CA ARG A 23 -0.64 -13.43 -3.23
C ARG A 23 -1.51 -12.97 -2.06
N ASP A 24 -0.88 -12.80 -0.92
CA ASP A 24 -1.54 -12.36 0.30
C ASP A 24 -1.04 -10.96 0.69
N LEU A 25 -1.91 -10.14 1.25
CA LEU A 25 -1.59 -8.86 1.89
C LEU A 25 -2.33 -8.80 3.23
N LEU A 26 -1.60 -8.56 4.31
CA LEU A 26 -2.20 -8.35 5.62
C LEU A 26 -2.61 -6.88 5.74
N CYS A 27 -3.88 -6.63 6.05
CA CYS A 27 -4.42 -5.28 6.20
C CYS A 27 -5.14 -5.10 7.53
N PHE A 28 -5.19 -3.87 8.02
CA PHE A 28 -6.16 -3.45 9.03
C PHE A 28 -7.52 -3.25 8.39
N LEU A 29 -8.58 -3.68 9.08
CA LEU A 29 -9.96 -3.45 8.69
C LEU A 29 -10.43 -2.10 9.21
N GLU A 30 -10.36 -1.09 8.36
CA GLU A 30 -10.84 0.26 8.65
C GLU A 30 -12.36 0.26 8.77
N GLN A 31 -13.05 -0.26 7.75
CA GLN A 31 -14.50 -0.19 7.70
C GLN A 31 -15.14 -1.32 6.88
N LEU A 32 -16.30 -1.79 7.34
CA LEU A 32 -17.21 -2.63 6.55
C LEU A 32 -18.31 -1.78 5.91
N ILE A 33 -18.53 -2.01 4.61
CA ILE A 33 -19.40 -1.25 3.73
C ILE A 33 -20.35 -2.23 3.03
N PRO A 34 -21.60 -2.35 3.49
CA PRO A 34 -22.59 -3.24 2.87
C PRO A 34 -23.16 -2.60 1.59
N LEU A 35 -22.99 -3.25 0.43
CA LEU A 35 -23.51 -2.81 -0.87
C LEU A 35 -24.14 -3.99 -1.62
N ASP A 36 -25.41 -3.84 -2.03
CA ASP A 36 -26.16 -4.83 -2.83
C ASP A 36 -26.02 -6.29 -2.33
N ASP A 37 -26.33 -6.51 -1.06
CA ASP A 37 -26.26 -7.82 -0.38
C ASP A 37 -24.84 -8.42 -0.30
N LYS A 38 -23.80 -7.65 -0.61
CA LYS A 38 -22.40 -8.00 -0.41
C LYS A 38 -21.77 -7.09 0.63
N ASP A 39 -20.90 -7.65 1.46
CA ASP A 39 -20.09 -6.87 2.39
C ASP A 39 -18.73 -6.58 1.73
N TYR A 40 -18.44 -5.29 1.53
CA TYR A 40 -17.10 -4.83 1.16
C TYR A 40 -16.37 -4.33 2.39
N ALA A 41 -15.05 -4.35 2.33
CA ALA A 41 -14.17 -3.88 3.37
C ALA A 41 -13.22 -2.83 2.77
N LEU A 42 -13.12 -1.69 3.44
CA LEU A 42 -12.05 -0.73 3.25
C LEU A 42 -10.92 -1.11 4.20
N LEU A 43 -9.73 -1.25 3.64
CA LEU A 43 -8.58 -1.82 4.31
C LEU A 43 -7.35 -0.96 4.10
N THR A 44 -6.42 -0.98 5.05
CA THR A 44 -5.10 -0.33 4.96
C THR A 44 -4.01 -1.38 5.15
N PRO A 45 -2.96 -1.44 4.31
CA PRO A 45 -1.85 -2.36 4.49
C PRO A 45 -1.22 -2.25 5.89
N VAL A 46 -0.87 -3.38 6.50
CA VAL A 46 -0.09 -3.39 7.76
C VAL A 46 1.35 -2.95 7.51
N ASP A 47 1.91 -3.39 6.39
CA ASP A 47 3.26 -3.02 5.94
C ASP A 47 3.22 -1.73 5.10
N THR A 48 4.31 -0.97 5.09
CA THR A 48 4.37 0.31 4.38
C THR A 48 4.31 0.10 2.86
N PRO A 49 3.32 0.66 2.14
CA PRO A 49 3.23 0.56 0.69
C PRO A 49 4.38 1.33 0.02
N VAL A 50 4.94 0.77 -1.05
CA VAL A 50 5.99 1.42 -1.84
C VAL A 50 5.73 1.32 -3.34
N SER A 51 6.16 2.34 -4.06
CA SER A 51 6.08 2.44 -5.51
C SER A 51 7.48 2.44 -6.11
N LEU A 52 7.67 1.67 -7.19
CA LEU A 52 8.93 1.62 -7.91
C LEU A 52 8.91 2.63 -9.07
N PHE A 53 9.88 3.53 -9.08
CA PHE A 53 10.08 4.51 -10.14
C PHE A 53 11.39 4.28 -10.88
N ARG A 54 11.38 4.58 -12.18
CA ARG A 54 12.58 4.72 -12.99
C ARG A 54 13.00 6.18 -12.99
N LEU A 55 14.23 6.45 -12.55
CA LEU A 55 14.79 7.79 -12.50
C LEU A 55 15.59 8.06 -13.76
N SER A 56 15.36 9.19 -14.43
CA SER A 56 16.06 9.55 -15.67
C SER A 56 16.62 10.96 -15.55
N GLU A 57 17.89 11.16 -15.92
CA GLU A 57 18.50 12.50 -15.86
C GLU A 57 17.70 13.51 -16.72
N GLY A 58 17.18 14.55 -16.05
CA GLY A 58 16.46 15.66 -16.69
C GLY A 58 15.04 15.34 -17.17
N ASN A 59 14.44 14.25 -16.70
CA ASN A 59 13.01 13.96 -16.88
C ASN A 59 12.39 13.56 -15.54
N ASP A 60 11.07 13.71 -15.45
CA ASP A 60 10.28 13.29 -14.30
C ASP A 60 10.38 11.77 -14.06
N PRO A 61 10.30 11.32 -12.80
CA PRO A 61 10.35 9.90 -12.46
C PRO A 61 9.18 9.12 -13.09
N GLU A 62 9.48 8.00 -13.76
CA GLU A 62 8.45 7.16 -14.42
C GLU A 62 8.01 6.02 -13.51
N LEU A 63 6.73 5.99 -13.12
CA LEU A 63 6.16 4.92 -12.31
C LEU A 63 6.15 3.59 -13.08
N ILE A 64 6.64 2.53 -12.43
CA ILE A 64 6.61 1.17 -12.96
C ILE A 64 5.41 0.43 -12.36
N GLU A 65 4.31 0.40 -13.10
CA GLU A 65 3.05 -0.24 -12.67
C GLU A 65 3.14 -1.78 -12.65
N THR A 66 3.99 -2.38 -13.48
CA THR A 66 4.02 -3.85 -13.67
C THR A 66 5.18 -4.50 -12.93
N ILE A 67 4.88 -5.08 -11.76
CA ILE A 67 5.81 -5.87 -10.92
C ILE A 67 6.36 -7.11 -11.67
N ALA A 68 5.53 -7.74 -12.52
CA ALA A 68 5.88 -9.00 -13.19
C ALA A 68 7.06 -8.89 -14.18
N SER A 69 7.36 -7.70 -14.70
CA SER A 69 8.51 -7.48 -15.60
C SER A 69 9.73 -6.87 -14.91
N SER A 70 9.64 -6.55 -13.62
CA SER A 70 10.69 -5.85 -12.86
C SER A 70 11.44 -6.73 -11.87
N GLU A 71 11.22 -8.05 -11.83
CA GLU A 71 11.89 -8.97 -10.90
C GLU A 71 13.43 -8.82 -10.78
N PRO A 72 14.22 -8.63 -11.87
CA PRO A 72 15.66 -8.39 -11.72
C PRO A 72 15.98 -7.06 -11.01
N ILE A 73 15.10 -6.06 -11.13
CA ILE A 73 15.22 -4.76 -10.45
C ILE A 73 14.87 -4.94 -8.97
N LEU A 74 13.74 -5.62 -8.69
CA LEU A 74 13.28 -5.89 -7.32
C LEU A 74 14.27 -6.77 -6.54
N SER A 75 14.98 -7.68 -7.21
CA SER A 75 16.04 -8.48 -6.58
C SER A 75 17.23 -7.63 -6.10
N VAL A 76 17.55 -6.54 -6.80
CA VAL A 76 18.57 -5.58 -6.34
C VAL A 76 18.01 -4.74 -5.21
N ALA A 77 16.75 -4.31 -5.31
CA ALA A 77 16.06 -3.58 -4.25
C ALA A 77 16.07 -4.35 -2.92
N ASP A 78 15.83 -5.67 -2.92
CA ASP A 78 15.93 -6.50 -1.71
C ASP A 78 17.28 -6.38 -1.01
N VAL A 79 18.37 -6.42 -1.78
CA VAL A 79 19.73 -6.36 -1.21
C VAL A 79 19.97 -5.01 -0.56
N VAL A 80 19.52 -3.94 -1.20
CA VAL A 80 19.68 -2.58 -0.70
C VAL A 80 18.81 -2.36 0.53
N LEU A 81 17.55 -2.79 0.53
CA LEU A 81 16.65 -2.70 1.68
C LEU A 81 17.16 -3.49 2.89
N GLN A 82 17.82 -4.63 2.68
CA GLN A 82 18.45 -5.40 3.76
C GLN A 82 19.57 -4.64 4.48
N GLU A 83 20.23 -3.68 3.83
CA GLU A 83 21.21 -2.80 4.50
C GLU A 83 20.56 -1.87 5.53
N HIS A 84 19.23 -1.67 5.41
CA HIS A 84 18.39 -0.86 6.29
C HIS A 84 17.48 -1.72 7.18
N ASP A 85 17.74 -3.04 7.31
CA ASP A 85 16.88 -3.98 8.05
C ASP A 85 15.42 -4.05 7.52
N LEU A 86 15.22 -3.70 6.24
CA LEU A 86 13.93 -3.73 5.55
C LEU A 86 13.83 -4.94 4.60
N THR A 87 12.60 -5.43 4.39
CA THR A 87 12.31 -6.54 3.47
C THR A 87 11.21 -6.15 2.49
N LEU A 88 11.47 -6.32 1.19
CA LEU A 88 10.48 -6.05 0.15
C LEU A 88 9.51 -7.23 -0.02
N VAL A 89 8.22 -6.98 0.14
CA VAL A 89 7.16 -7.97 0.02
C VAL A 89 6.37 -7.72 -1.26
N ARG A 90 6.25 -8.77 -2.08
CA ARG A 90 5.43 -8.77 -3.31
C ARG A 90 4.00 -9.14 -2.92
N SER A 91 3.33 -8.21 -2.26
CA SER A 91 1.99 -8.42 -1.72
C SER A 91 0.93 -8.44 -2.80
N ALA A 92 -0.30 -8.83 -2.43
CA ALA A 92 -1.46 -8.59 -3.28
C ALA A 92 -1.59 -7.08 -3.54
N VAL A 93 -2.01 -6.70 -4.75
CA VAL A 93 -2.25 -5.32 -5.25
C VAL A 93 -1.04 -4.38 -5.34
N THR A 94 -0.12 -4.37 -4.37
CA THR A 94 1.00 -3.40 -4.29
C THR A 94 2.26 -4.02 -3.70
N LEU A 95 3.41 -3.37 -3.89
CA LEU A 95 4.63 -3.69 -3.16
C LEU A 95 4.53 -3.09 -1.76
N THR A 96 4.99 -3.83 -0.76
CA THR A 96 5.10 -3.32 0.61
C THR A 96 6.49 -3.59 1.17
N VAL A 97 6.91 -2.78 2.13
CA VAL A 97 8.15 -2.97 2.87
C VAL A 97 7.83 -3.29 4.31
N ASN A 98 8.41 -4.39 4.80
CA ASN A 98 8.33 -4.79 6.21
C ASN A 98 9.65 -4.45 6.91
N GLY A 99 9.57 -3.79 8.05
CA GLY A 99 10.70 -3.38 8.88
C GLY A 99 10.40 -2.06 9.61
N GLU A 100 11.35 -1.58 10.40
CA GLU A 100 11.22 -0.28 11.08
C GLU A 100 11.82 0.80 10.18
N LEU A 101 10.99 1.75 9.74
CA LEU A 101 11.43 2.94 9.04
C LEU A 101 11.80 4.00 10.08
N ASP A 102 12.95 4.65 9.90
CA ASP A 102 13.29 5.84 10.68
C ASP A 102 12.30 6.97 10.35
N GLU A 103 11.82 7.67 11.38
CA GLU A 103 10.99 8.86 11.20
C GLU A 103 11.83 9.96 10.53
N PRO A 104 11.33 10.68 9.51
CA PRO A 104 12.07 11.77 8.90
C PRO A 104 12.38 12.85 9.94
N ASP A 105 13.63 13.32 9.96
CA ASP A 105 14.06 14.34 10.91
C ASP A 105 13.38 15.67 10.52
N PRO A 106 12.59 16.30 11.41
CA PRO A 106 11.78 17.47 11.06
C PRO A 106 12.62 18.70 10.68
N GLU A 107 13.92 18.70 10.99
CA GLU A 107 14.87 19.76 10.61
C GLU A 107 15.37 19.64 9.16
N GLU A 108 15.26 18.48 8.50
CA GLU A 108 15.66 18.29 7.09
C GLU A 108 14.58 18.74 6.09
N LEU A 109 13.34 18.94 6.55
CA LEU A 109 12.19 19.34 5.73
C LEU A 109 12.19 20.83 5.31
N GLU A 110 13.17 21.64 5.75
CA GLU A 110 13.15 23.10 5.58
C GLU A 110 13.98 23.64 4.39
N ASP A 111 14.82 22.84 3.72
CA ASP A 111 15.88 23.40 2.84
C ASP A 111 16.03 22.80 1.42
N GLU A 112 15.11 21.96 0.94
CA GLU A 112 15.12 21.57 -0.48
C GLU A 112 14.10 22.39 -1.27
N GLU A 113 14.55 23.06 -2.34
CA GLU A 113 13.69 23.48 -3.46
C GLU A 113 13.13 22.19 -4.06
N THR A 114 12.11 21.66 -3.41
CA THR A 114 11.51 20.39 -3.74
C THR A 114 10.73 20.56 -5.04
N ASP A 115 11.08 19.73 -6.03
CA ASP A 115 10.30 19.52 -7.23
C ASP A 115 8.87 19.12 -6.81
N ASP A 116 7.85 19.65 -7.48
CA ASP A 116 6.41 19.55 -7.15
C ASP A 116 5.97 18.09 -6.84
N ASP A 117 6.65 17.09 -7.41
CA ASP A 117 6.42 15.66 -7.19
C ASP A 117 6.77 15.12 -5.78
N SER A 118 7.61 15.83 -5.03
CA SER A 118 7.96 15.48 -3.63
C SER A 118 6.78 15.66 -2.66
N GLU A 119 5.72 16.36 -3.06
CA GLU A 119 4.52 16.54 -2.25
C GLU A 119 3.66 15.27 -2.20
N THR A 120 3.85 14.31 -3.12
CA THR A 120 3.05 13.08 -3.19
C THR A 120 3.82 11.83 -2.75
N TYR A 121 5.15 11.86 -2.84
CA TYR A 121 6.01 10.70 -2.57
C TYR A 121 7.27 11.06 -1.80
N GLU A 122 7.65 10.20 -0.87
CA GLU A 122 8.92 10.27 -0.13
C GLU A 122 9.89 9.21 -0.66
N LEU A 123 11.14 9.60 -0.96
CA LEU A 123 12.17 8.64 -1.41
C LEU A 123 12.61 7.76 -0.24
N LEU A 124 12.34 6.46 -0.33
CA LEU A 124 12.84 5.48 0.64
C LEU A 124 14.29 5.09 0.35
N VAL A 125 14.55 4.65 -0.88
CA VAL A 125 15.90 4.29 -1.31
C VAL A 125 16.04 4.33 -2.82
N SER A 126 17.22 4.72 -3.31
CA SER A 126 17.58 4.65 -4.74
C SER A 126 18.71 3.66 -4.97
N PHE A 127 18.71 3.04 -6.15
CA PHE A 127 19.68 2.02 -6.52
C PHE A 127 19.84 1.92 -8.04
N MET A 128 20.98 1.38 -8.48
CA MET A 128 21.33 1.27 -9.89
C MET A 128 21.26 -0.17 -10.37
N VAL A 129 20.59 -0.39 -11.50
CA VAL A 129 20.48 -1.68 -12.18
C VAL A 129 20.82 -1.50 -13.66
N GLN A 130 21.88 -2.15 -14.14
CA GLN A 130 22.31 -2.07 -15.56
C GLN A 130 22.46 -0.63 -16.09
N GLU A 131 23.14 0.24 -15.33
CA GLU A 131 23.36 1.65 -15.68
C GLU A 131 22.08 2.51 -15.70
N GLN A 132 20.94 1.95 -15.28
CA GLN A 132 19.68 2.65 -15.09
C GLN A 132 19.42 2.84 -13.59
N GLU A 133 19.08 4.06 -13.19
CA GLU A 133 18.72 4.39 -11.81
C GLU A 133 17.23 4.15 -11.55
N TYR A 134 16.93 3.64 -10.36
CA TYR A 134 15.59 3.36 -9.87
C TYR A 134 15.46 3.86 -8.44
N GLY A 135 14.24 4.17 -8.02
CA GLY A 135 13.92 4.52 -6.64
C GLY A 135 12.67 3.81 -6.15
N LEU A 136 12.69 3.40 -4.90
CA LEU A 136 11.47 3.04 -4.16
C LEU A 136 11.02 4.26 -3.38
N TYR A 137 9.74 4.57 -3.52
CA TYR A 137 9.12 5.72 -2.88
C TYR A 137 7.92 5.29 -2.04
N ILE A 138 7.73 5.93 -0.90
CA ILE A 138 6.56 5.77 -0.05
C ILE A 138 5.53 6.83 -0.47
N PRO A 139 4.30 6.45 -0.84
CA PRO A 139 3.24 7.42 -1.06
C PRO A 139 2.93 8.16 0.25
N LEU A 140 2.86 9.49 0.20
CA LEU A 140 2.48 10.33 1.34
C LEU A 140 0.97 10.27 1.61
N ASP A 141 0.17 10.01 0.57
CA ASP A 141 -1.26 9.75 0.71
C ASP A 141 -1.54 8.34 1.27
N PRO A 142 -2.57 8.18 2.12
CA PRO A 142 -2.95 6.89 2.67
C PRO A 142 -3.37 5.92 1.56
N PHE A 143 -2.82 4.70 1.61
CA PHE A 143 -3.13 3.65 0.63
C PHE A 143 -4.30 2.79 1.10
N PHE A 144 -5.41 2.83 0.36
CA PHE A 144 -6.60 2.03 0.65
C PHE A 144 -6.75 0.85 -0.30
N VAL A 145 -7.20 -0.28 0.25
CA VAL A 145 -7.52 -1.50 -0.47
C VAL A 145 -8.99 -1.83 -0.28
N VAL A 146 -9.68 -2.15 -1.37
CA VAL A 146 -11.07 -2.64 -1.33
C VAL A 146 -11.07 -4.15 -1.48
N ALA A 147 -11.68 -4.84 -0.52
CA ALA A 147 -11.88 -6.28 -0.58
C ALA A 147 -13.34 -6.65 -0.39
N ARG A 148 -13.77 -7.72 -1.05
CA ARG A 148 -15.08 -8.33 -0.84
C ARG A 148 -14.97 -9.39 0.24
N MET A 149 -15.82 -9.28 1.24
CA MET A 149 -15.90 -10.24 2.33
C MET A 149 -16.81 -11.40 1.92
N THR A 150 -16.32 -12.64 2.05
CA THR A 150 -17.12 -13.85 1.80
C THR A 150 -16.70 -14.93 2.81
N ASP A 151 -17.65 -15.39 3.64
CA ASP A 151 -17.40 -16.42 4.67
C ASP A 151 -16.17 -16.13 5.57
N GLY A 152 -15.95 -14.85 5.89
CA GLY A 152 -14.83 -14.39 6.72
C GLY A 152 -13.47 -14.31 6.01
N GLN A 153 -13.44 -14.50 4.69
CA GLN A 153 -12.25 -14.28 3.85
C GLN A 153 -12.40 -12.98 3.06
N ALA A 154 -11.32 -12.21 2.95
CA ALA A 154 -11.26 -11.01 2.13
C ALA A 154 -10.64 -11.36 0.78
N LYS A 155 -11.42 -11.22 -0.30
CA LYS A 155 -10.91 -11.32 -1.67
C LYS A 155 -10.71 -9.91 -2.23
N LEU A 156 -9.54 -9.62 -2.78
CA LEU A 156 -9.27 -8.34 -3.44
C LEU A 156 -10.34 -8.06 -4.51
N VAL A 157 -10.80 -6.81 -4.57
CA VAL A 157 -11.65 -6.33 -5.65
C VAL A 157 -10.78 -5.57 -6.64
N GLU A 158 -10.74 -6.04 -7.88
CA GLU A 158 -9.86 -5.52 -8.93
C GLU A 158 -10.61 -5.45 -10.28
N GLY A 159 -10.06 -4.64 -11.20
CA GLY A 159 -10.61 -4.48 -12.56
C GLY A 159 -12.02 -3.88 -12.59
N GLU A 160 -12.90 -4.43 -13.44
CA GLU A 160 -14.23 -3.87 -13.69
C GLU A 160 -15.14 -3.87 -12.44
N GLU A 161 -14.95 -4.82 -11.51
CA GLU A 161 -15.70 -4.80 -10.24
C GLU A 161 -15.28 -3.59 -9.39
N PHE A 162 -13.98 -3.28 -9.34
CA PHE A 162 -13.44 -2.15 -8.59
C PHE A 162 -13.97 -0.81 -9.11
N ASP A 163 -13.90 -0.58 -10.44
CA ASP A 163 -14.44 0.61 -11.11
C ASP A 163 -15.93 0.86 -10.80
N GLN A 164 -16.71 -0.21 -10.59
CA GLN A 164 -18.14 -0.11 -10.27
C GLN A 164 -18.41 0.18 -8.79
N VAL A 165 -17.60 -0.37 -7.88
CA VAL A 165 -17.84 -0.28 -6.43
C VAL A 165 -17.16 0.91 -5.78
N GLN A 166 -15.97 1.29 -6.24
CA GLN A 166 -15.19 2.40 -5.69
C GLN A 166 -16.01 3.69 -5.54
N PRO A 167 -16.64 4.25 -6.58
CA PRO A 167 -17.39 5.51 -6.45
C PRO A 167 -18.58 5.40 -5.49
N ARG A 168 -19.10 4.18 -5.27
CA ARG A 168 -20.21 3.96 -4.35
C ARG A 168 -19.74 3.85 -2.90
N ILE A 169 -18.56 3.24 -2.71
CA ILE A 169 -17.88 3.20 -1.42
C ILE A 169 -17.53 4.63 -0.99
N GLU A 170 -16.97 5.46 -1.88
CA GLU A 170 -16.64 6.86 -1.59
C GLU A 170 -17.86 7.64 -1.11
N VAL A 171 -18.99 7.55 -1.82
CA VAL A 171 -20.25 8.21 -1.42
C VAL A 171 -20.74 7.74 -0.05
N GLU A 172 -20.63 6.43 0.25
CA GLU A 172 -21.03 5.88 1.54
C GLU A 172 -20.07 6.30 2.68
N LEU A 173 -18.80 6.53 2.38
CA LEU A 173 -17.83 7.06 3.35
C LEU A 173 -18.14 8.52 3.68
N GLU A 174 -18.35 9.35 2.66
CA GLU A 174 -18.66 10.78 2.83
C GLU A 174 -19.96 11.01 3.66
N ASP A 175 -21.01 10.20 3.46
CA ASP A 175 -22.26 10.33 4.22
C ASP A 175 -22.09 10.01 5.71
N ARG A 176 -21.13 9.13 6.04
CA ARG A 176 -20.87 8.69 7.42
C ARG A 176 -19.97 9.64 8.21
N GLU A 177 -19.26 10.55 7.53
CA GLU A 177 -18.44 11.60 8.16
C GLU A 177 -19.26 12.87 8.52
N LEU A 178 -20.56 12.92 8.18
CA LEU A 178 -21.52 14.00 8.46
C LEU A 178 -22.39 13.73 9.71
#